data_AF-A0AAF0TKP9-F1
#
_entry.id   AF-A0AAF0TKP9-F1
#
_cell.length_a   1.000
_cell.length_b   1.000
_cell.length_c   1.000
_cell.angle_alpha   90.00
_cell.angle_beta   90.00
_cell.angle_gamma   90.00
#
_symmetry.space_group_name_H-M   'P 1'
#
loop_
_entity.id
_entity.type
_entity.pdbx_description
1 polymer ?
#
loop_
_entity_poly.entity_id
_entity_poly.type
_entity_poly.pdbx_seq_one_letter_code
_entity_poly.pdbx_strand_id
1 'polypeptide(L)'
;MKDHPALALQIPWPTRLGPDGASAGGNEILFKDVVESVDLEKKSITWKVIGGNMLELYNSFTIITSSEHQWTTITLLYEKKTEDTPEPLTHLGVLLNGLKDIESHLLKK
;
A
#
# COMPACT_ATOMS: atom_id res chain seq x y z
N MET A 1 -12.47 19.32 18.62
CA MET A 1 -12.86 18.81 17.29
C MET A 1 -12.48 19.88 16.29
N LYS A 2 -11.34 19.73 15.62
CA LYS A 2 -10.95 20.59 14.51
C LYS A 2 -10.77 19.67 13.32
N ASP A 3 -11.66 19.80 12.35
CA ASP A 3 -11.50 19.25 11.00
C ASP A 3 -10.12 19.62 10.49
N HIS A 4 -9.24 18.62 10.46
CA HIS A 4 -7.99 18.71 9.71
C HIS A 4 -8.33 18.24 8.31
N PRO A 5 -8.22 19.09 7.28
CA PRO A 5 -8.46 18.63 5.91
C PRO A 5 -7.45 17.53 5.63
N ALA A 6 -7.94 16.38 5.16
CA ALA A 6 -7.13 15.33 4.59
C ALA A 6 -6.32 15.96 3.46
N LEU A 7 -5.07 16.32 3.76
CA LEU A 7 -4.08 16.61 2.74
C LEU A 7 -3.85 15.27 2.06
N ALA A 8 -4.54 15.06 0.93
CA ALA A 8 -4.15 14.11 -0.07
C ALA A 8 -2.75 14.53 -0.52
N LEU A 9 -1.73 14.06 0.21
CA LEU A 9 -0.35 14.04 -0.21
C LEU A 9 -0.30 13.07 -1.38
N GLN A 10 -0.62 13.59 -2.56
CA GLN A 10 -0.18 13.02 -3.83
C GLN A 10 1.34 13.16 -3.82
N ILE A 11 2.04 12.27 -3.10
CA ILE A 11 3.47 12.12 -3.27
C ILE A 11 3.62 11.45 -4.63
N PRO A 12 4.17 12.13 -5.66
CA PRO A 12 4.51 11.41 -6.87
C PRO A 12 5.62 10.43 -6.48
N TRP A 13 5.29 9.15 -6.34
CA TRP A 13 6.30 8.11 -6.52
C TRP A 13 6.96 8.38 -7.88
N PRO A 14 8.28 8.19 -8.03
CA PRO A 14 8.88 8.24 -9.35
C PRO A 14 8.36 7.05 -10.14
N THR A 15 7.22 7.21 -10.81
CA THR A 15 6.97 6.47 -12.03
C THR A 15 7.96 7.05 -13.03
N ARG A 16 9.17 6.49 -13.06
CA ARG A 16 9.99 6.56 -14.27
C ARG A 16 9.29 5.70 -15.31
N LEU A 17 8.18 6.20 -15.85
CA LEU A 17 7.72 5.76 -17.15
C LEU A 17 8.86 6.17 -18.10
N GLY A 18 9.54 5.17 -18.65
CA GLY A 18 10.21 5.40 -19.92
C GLY A 18 9.20 5.95 -20.94
N PRO A 19 9.65 6.58 -22.03
CA PRO A 19 8.78 7.21 -23.03
C PRO A 19 7.69 6.29 -23.62
N ASP A 20 7.74 4.99 -23.35
CA ASP A 20 6.93 3.98 -24.01
C ASP A 20 5.88 3.34 -23.07
N GLY A 21 5.84 3.69 -21.79
CA GLY A 21 4.79 3.23 -20.85
C GLY A 21 4.62 1.70 -20.72
N ALA A 22 5.51 0.90 -21.29
CA ALA A 22 5.39 -0.55 -21.33
C ALA A 22 6.39 -1.18 -20.37
N SER A 23 5.87 -1.69 -19.25
CA SER A 23 6.54 -2.72 -18.47
C SER A 23 6.57 -4.00 -19.31
N ALA A 24 7.75 -4.40 -19.77
CA ALA A 24 7.92 -5.66 -20.47
C ALA A 24 7.64 -6.83 -19.51
N GLY A 25 6.46 -7.45 -19.64
CA GLY A 25 6.17 -8.81 -19.16
C GLY A 25 5.81 -8.98 -17.68
N GLY A 26 5.61 -7.91 -16.91
CA GLY A 26 5.09 -7.99 -15.54
C GLY A 26 3.58 -7.76 -15.49
N ASN A 27 2.82 -8.58 -14.76
CA ASN A 27 1.42 -8.27 -14.43
C ASN A 27 1.41 -7.05 -13.51
N GLU A 28 1.10 -5.88 -14.08
CA GLU A 28 0.99 -4.64 -13.32
C GLU A 28 -0.14 -4.74 -12.30
N ILE A 29 0.17 -4.50 -11.04
CA ILE A 29 -0.83 -4.44 -9.96
C ILE A 29 -1.17 -2.96 -9.76
N LEU A 30 -2.42 -2.62 -10.07
CA LEU A 30 -2.96 -1.27 -9.94
C LEU A 30 -3.97 -1.27 -8.80
N PHE A 31 -3.75 -0.40 -7.83
CA PHE A 31 -4.73 -0.09 -6.80
C PHE A 31 -4.85 1.43 -6.67
N LYS A 32 -6.09 1.86 -6.46
CA LYS A 32 -6.42 3.22 -6.02
C LYS A 32 -6.88 3.10 -4.59
N ASP A 33 -6.25 3.84 -3.70
CA ASP A 33 -6.49 3.78 -2.27
C ASP A 33 -6.79 5.16 -1.68
N VAL A 34 -7.37 5.14 -0.48
CA VAL A 34 -7.57 6.31 0.35
C VAL A 34 -7.01 6.04 1.73
N VAL A 35 -6.40 7.06 2.35
CA VAL A 35 -6.06 7.02 3.78
C VAL A 35 -7.36 7.09 4.56
N GLU A 36 -7.78 5.99 5.16
CA GLU A 36 -9.01 5.90 5.95
C GLU A 36 -8.79 6.44 7.37
N SER A 37 -7.59 6.22 7.94
CA SER A 37 -7.23 6.75 9.26
C SER A 37 -5.73 6.85 9.46
N VAL A 38 -5.33 7.79 10.34
CA VAL A 38 -3.97 7.96 10.84
C VAL A 38 -4.03 8.06 12.36
N ASP A 39 -3.37 7.14 13.06
CA ASP A 39 -3.22 7.14 14.51
C ASP A 39 -1.75 7.42 14.82
N LEU A 40 -1.45 8.66 15.21
CA LEU A 40 -0.07 9.09 15.49
C LEU A 40 0.51 8.47 16.76
N GLU A 41 -0.33 8.14 17.74
CA GLU A 41 0.11 7.52 19.00
C GLU A 41 0.60 6.10 18.74
N LYS A 42 -0.19 5.33 17.98
CA LYS A 42 0.19 3.97 17.56
C LYS A 42 1.11 3.93 16.34
N LYS A 43 1.45 5.09 15.78
CA LYS A 43 2.20 5.24 14.53
C LYS A 43 1.61 4.34 13.43
N SER A 44 0.28 4.37 13.32
CA SER A 44 -0.50 3.49 12.46
C SER A 44 -1.21 4.26 11.36
N ILE A 45 -1.23 3.72 10.15
CA ILE A 45 -1.97 4.25 9.01
C ILE A 45 -2.81 3.12 8.42
N THR A 46 -4.07 3.41 8.13
CA THR A 46 -4.98 2.49 7.45
C THR A 46 -5.27 3.01 6.05
N TRP A 47 -4.98 2.19 5.04
CA TRP A 47 -5.22 2.45 3.64
C TRP A 47 -6.30 1.52 3.14
N LYS A 48 -7.36 2.06 2.55
CA LYS A 48 -8.45 1.29 1.98
C LYS A 48 -8.39 1.34 0.47
N VAL A 49 -8.38 0.17 -0.16
CA VAL A 49 -8.41 0.06 -1.62
C VAL A 49 -9.84 0.28 -2.11
N ILE A 50 -10.01 1.23 -3.02
CA ILE A 50 -11.30 1.68 -3.56
C ILE A 50 -11.39 1.52 -5.09
N GLY A 51 -10.34 1.01 -5.74
CA GLY A 51 -10.34 0.76 -7.18
C GLY A 51 -9.05 0.12 -7.68
N GLY A 52 -9.00 -0.15 -8.99
CA GLY A 52 -7.91 -0.84 -9.65
C GLY A 52 -8.13 -2.35 -9.77
N ASN A 53 -7.21 -3.05 -10.44
CA ASN A 53 -7.35 -4.49 -10.72
C ASN A 53 -7.23 -5.37 -9.46
N MET A 54 -6.77 -4.82 -8.34
CA MET A 54 -6.80 -5.54 -7.05
C MET A 54 -8.24 -5.93 -6.65
N LEU A 55 -9.25 -5.11 -6.95
CA LEU A 55 -10.65 -5.41 -6.63
C LEU A 55 -11.32 -6.38 -7.63
N GLU A 56 -10.58 -6.80 -8.66
CA GLU A 56 -11.01 -7.92 -9.50
C GLU A 56 -10.81 -9.26 -8.78
N LEU A 57 -9.82 -9.34 -7.88
CA LEU A 57 -9.48 -10.52 -7.09
C LEU A 57 -10.12 -10.51 -5.70
N TYR A 58 -10.24 -9.34 -5.07
CA TYR A 58 -10.74 -9.20 -3.70
C TYR A 58 -11.99 -8.31 -3.64
N ASN A 59 -13.02 -8.73 -2.89
CA ASN A 59 -14.21 -7.92 -2.63
C ASN A 59 -13.88 -6.68 -1.80
N SER A 60 -12.95 -6.84 -0.85
CA SER A 60 -12.42 -5.75 -0.04
C SER A 60 -10.93 -5.98 0.23
N PHE A 61 -10.17 -4.89 0.33
CA PHE A 61 -8.76 -4.94 0.66
C PHE A 61 -8.35 -3.68 1.43
N THR A 62 -7.79 -3.89 2.62
CA THR A 62 -7.32 -2.83 3.52
C THR A 62 -5.92 -3.18 3.99
N ILE A 63 -5.02 -2.20 3.94
CA ILE A 63 -3.64 -2.32 4.37
C ILE A 63 -3.49 -1.46 5.63
N ILE A 64 -3.01 -2.07 6.71
CA ILE A 64 -2.68 -1.35 7.95
C ILE A 64 -1.19 -1.48 8.17
N THR A 65 -0.52 -0.33 8.29
CA THR A 65 0.89 -0.27 8.68
C THR A 65 0.97 0.33 10.06
N SER A 66 1.62 -0.32 11.01
CA SER A 66 1.90 0.23 12.33
C SER A 66 3.35 0.02 12.71
N SER A 67 3.87 0.89 13.57
CA SER A 67 5.26 0.78 14.02
C SER A 67 5.37 0.91 15.54
N GLU A 68 6.06 -0.04 16.15
CA GLU A 68 6.36 -0.06 17.57
C GLU A 68 7.85 -0.35 17.79
N HIS A 69 8.54 0.50 18.54
CA HIS A 69 9.99 0.43 18.72
C HIS A 69 10.75 0.35 17.39
N GLN A 70 11.38 -0.80 17.08
CA GLN A 70 12.10 -1.08 15.85
C GLN A 70 11.34 -2.02 14.90
N TRP A 71 10.08 -2.33 15.22
CA TRP A 71 9.25 -3.25 14.45
C TRP A 71 8.20 -2.47 13.68
N THR A 72 8.07 -2.80 12.40
CA THR A 72 6.94 -2.38 11.58
C THR A 72 6.10 -3.60 11.26
N THR A 73 4.80 -3.49 11.50
CA THR A 73 3.81 -4.51 11.19
C THR A 73 3.00 -4.07 9.98
N ILE A 74 2.93 -4.91 8.95
CA ILE A 74 1.95 -4.79 7.87
C ILE A 74 0.86 -5.83 8.11
N THR A 75 -0.39 -5.38 8.22
CA THR A 75 -1.57 -6.22 8.28
C THR A 75 -2.39 -6.04 7.00
N LEU A 76 -2.73 -7.15 6.35
CA LEU A 76 -3.62 -7.17 5.20
C LEU A 76 -4.97 -7.73 5.65
N LEU A 77 -6.01 -6.91 5.58
CA LEU A 77 -7.39 -7.33 5.80
C LEU A 77 -8.07 -7.41 4.45
N TYR A 78 -8.58 -8.58 4.08
CA TYR A 78 -9.13 -8.81 2.76
C TYR A 78 -10.27 -9.81 2.78
N GLU A 79 -11.12 -9.67 1.78
CA GLU A 79 -12.17 -10.64 1.46
C GLU A 79 -11.93 -11.13 0.04
N LYS A 80 -11.68 -12.43 -0.12
CA LYS A 80 -11.52 -13.04 -1.42
C LYS A 80 -12.84 -13.00 -2.19
N LYS A 81 -12.77 -12.75 -3.50
CA LYS A 81 -13.96 -12.76 -4.36
C LYS A 81 -14.45 -14.17 -4.65
N THR A 82 -13.51 -15.13 -4.72
CA THR A 82 -13.78 -16.57 -4.87
C THR A 82 -12.80 -17.37 -4.00
N GLU A 83 -13.13 -18.62 -3.71
CA GLU A 83 -12.26 -19.52 -2.93
C GLU A 83 -10.89 -19.73 -3.61
N ASP A 84 -10.87 -19.76 -4.95
CA ASP A 84 -9.67 -19.92 -5.78
C ASP A 84 -8.78 -18.67 -5.80
N THR A 85 -9.24 -17.54 -5.26
CA THR A 85 -8.43 -16.32 -5.19
C THR A 85 -7.20 -16.58 -4.32
N PRO A 86 -5.98 -16.29 -4.81
CA PRO A 86 -4.76 -16.56 -4.06
C PRO A 86 -4.67 -15.69 -2.79
N GLU A 87 -3.89 -16.15 -1.82
CA GLU A 87 -3.48 -15.31 -0.70
C GLU A 87 -2.63 -14.14 -1.21
N PRO A 88 -2.75 -12.93 -0.63
CA PRO A 88 -2.05 -11.74 -1.11
C PRO A 88 -0.55 -11.70 -0.73
N LEU A 89 0.12 -12.86 -0.66
CA LEU A 89 1.52 -12.97 -0.23
C LEU A 89 2.48 -12.27 -1.20
N THR A 90 2.20 -12.32 -2.50
CA THR A 90 2.96 -11.56 -3.51
C THR A 90 2.84 -10.06 -3.27
N HIS A 91 1.63 -9.57 -2.95
CA HIS A 91 1.39 -8.16 -2.64
C HIS A 91 2.10 -7.74 -1.34
N LEU A 92 2.07 -8.59 -0.31
CA LEU A 92 2.83 -8.38 0.93
C LEU A 92 4.33 -8.26 0.65
N GLY A 93 4.88 -9.09 -0.25
CA GLY A 93 6.28 -9.01 -0.67
C GLY A 93 6.65 -7.66 -1.30
N VAL A 94 5.78 -7.11 -2.15
CA VAL A 94 5.99 -5.78 -2.75
C VAL A 94 6.00 -4.68 -1.68
N LEU A 95 5.04 -4.70 -0.75
CA LEU A 95 4.97 -3.74 0.35
C LEU A 95 6.22 -3.80 1.24
N LEU A 96 6.68 -5.01 1.58
CA LEU A 96 7.90 -5.22 2.38
C LEU A 96 9.15 -4.71 1.67
N ASN A 97 9.26 -4.90 0.35
CA ASN A 97 10.38 -4.37 -0.41
C ASN A 97 10.36 -2.83 -0.45
N GLY A 98 9.19 -2.22 -0.64
CA GLY A 98 9.04 -0.77 -0.57
C GLY A 98 9.42 -0.20 0.80
N LEU A 99 9.04 -0.87 1.90
CA LEU A 99 9.46 -0.48 3.25
C LEU A 99 10.98 -0.54 3.43
N LYS A 100 11.64 -1.60 2.92
CA LYS A 100 13.11 -1.72 2.98
C LYS A 100 13.80 -0.62 2.17
N ASP A 101 13.26 -0.25 1.02
CA ASP A 101 13.81 0.83 0.20
C ASP A 101 13.70 2.19 0.91
N ILE A 102 12.55 2.44 1.57
CA ILE A 102 12.34 3.63 2.41
C ILE A 102 13.32 3.64 3.58
N GLU A 103 13.42 2.53 4.32
CA GLU A 103 14.36 2.38 5.43
C GLU A 103 15.80 2.63 4.98
N SER A 104 16.24 2.00 3.89
CA SER A 104 17.56 2.21 3.30
C SER A 104 17.78 3.66 2.91
N HIS A 105 16.77 4.34 2.38
CA HIS A 105 16.87 5.75 2.01
C HIS A 105 16.98 6.67 3.22
N LEU A 106 16.18 6.44 4.27
CA LEU A 106 16.17 7.26 5.48
C LEU A 106 17.42 7.04 6.35
N LEU A 107 18.03 5.86 6.29
CA LEU A 107 19.27 5.55 7.01
C LEU A 107 20.54 5.97 6.24
N LYS A 108 20.43 6.34 4.96
CA LYS A 108 21.54 6.94 4.20
C LYS A 108 21.75 8.37 4.73
N LYS A 109 22.91 8.57 5.34
CA LYS A 109 23.37 9.83 5.91
C LYS A 109 24.11 10.67 4.87
#